data_AF-A0A7C2F4C6-F1
#
_entry.id   AF-A0A7C2F4C6-F1
#
_cell.length_a   1.000
_cell.length_b   1.000
_cell.length_c   1.000
_cell.angle_alpha   90.00
_cell.angle_beta   90.00
_cell.angle_gamma   90.00
#
_symmetry.space_group_name_H-M   'P 1'
#
loop_
_entity.id
_entity.type
_entity.pdbx_description
1 polymer ?
#
loop_
_entity_poly.entity_id
_entity_poly.type
_entity_poly.pdbx_seq_one_letter_code
_entity_poly.pdbx_strand_id
1 'polypeptide(L)'
;MGWNRGLIGEEDINASSKAAISRGLSARVAALIDHQKTTWPMLAEGYAGLAQTETKRFKVEESNIVVQHNPARIKSTSASVDRASVKARGCFLCPEGLPPEEKGLAYGSDLVILCNPFPVLDNHLSIVHREHVQQSIYGNVERLLDLASDLGPDFFVLYNGPECGAS
;
A
#
# COMPACT_ATOMS: atom_id res chain seq x y z
N MET A 1 -3.45 6.42 -19.71
CA MET A 1 -4.41 5.99 -18.66
C MET A 1 -4.26 6.93 -17.46
N GLY A 2 -5.37 7.20 -16.75
CA GLY A 2 -5.66 8.48 -16.06
C GLY A 2 -4.94 8.78 -14.75
N TRP A 3 -3.67 8.40 -14.57
CA TRP A 3 -2.92 8.65 -13.33
C TRP A 3 -2.70 10.14 -13.02
N ASN A 4 -2.91 11.06 -13.96
CA ASN A 4 -2.76 12.50 -13.76
C ASN A 4 -3.57 13.06 -12.56
N ARG A 5 -4.67 12.40 -12.17
CA ARG A 5 -5.44 12.78 -10.96
C ARG A 5 -5.15 11.90 -9.74
N GLY A 6 -4.62 10.70 -9.95
CA GLY A 6 -4.36 9.71 -8.90
C GLY A 6 -2.97 9.84 -8.27
N LEU A 7 -2.08 10.68 -8.82
CA LEU A 7 -0.75 10.92 -8.26
C LEU A 7 -0.73 12.19 -7.43
N ILE A 8 0.03 12.17 -6.33
CA ILE A 8 0.32 13.34 -5.52
C ILE A 8 1.40 14.18 -6.20
N GLY A 9 1.19 15.49 -6.31
CA GLY A 9 2.21 16.44 -6.76
C GLY A 9 3.21 16.77 -5.66
N GLU A 10 4.36 17.31 -6.01
CA GLU A 10 5.33 17.81 -5.01
C GLU A 10 4.78 19.04 -4.27
N GLU A 11 3.89 19.77 -4.93
CA GLU A 11 3.17 20.93 -4.42
C GLU A 11 2.14 20.60 -3.34
N ASP A 12 1.58 19.38 -3.39
CA ASP A 12 0.54 18.89 -2.47
C ASP A 12 1.13 18.39 -1.15
N ILE A 13 2.46 18.17 -1.13
CA ILE A 13 3.20 17.75 0.04
C ILE A 13 3.60 18.99 0.87
N ASN A 14 3.22 19.01 2.15
CA ASN A 14 3.38 20.16 3.07
C ASN A 14 4.78 20.79 3.04
N ALA A 15 4.87 22.09 3.36
CA ALA A 15 6.13 22.85 3.33
C ALA A 15 7.23 22.29 4.24
N SER A 16 6.87 21.67 5.38
CA SER A 16 7.82 20.94 6.25
C SER A 16 8.44 19.71 5.56
N SER A 17 7.77 19.19 4.53
CA SER A 17 8.15 18.04 3.73
C SER A 17 8.81 18.43 2.40
N LYS A 18 8.73 19.70 1.97
CA LYS A 18 9.47 20.20 0.77
C LYS A 18 10.99 20.09 0.90
N ALA A 19 11.53 20.21 2.12
CA ALA A 19 12.95 19.96 2.40
C ALA A 19 13.30 18.45 2.49
N ALA A 20 12.29 17.58 2.52
CA ALA A 20 12.42 16.13 2.60
C ALA A 20 12.28 15.45 1.22
N ILE A 21 11.68 16.11 0.23
CA ILE A 21 11.59 15.61 -1.17
C ILE A 21 12.98 15.47 -1.81
N SER A 22 14.00 16.21 -1.34
CA SER A 22 15.40 16.00 -1.72
C SER A 22 16.09 14.82 -1.03
N ARG A 23 15.40 14.07 -0.14
CA ARG A 23 15.98 13.05 0.76
C ARG A 23 15.62 11.60 0.41
N GLY A 24 15.27 11.32 -0.84
CA GLY A 24 15.04 9.96 -1.33
C GLY A 24 13.60 9.45 -1.13
N LEU A 25 13.36 8.19 -1.53
CA LEU A 25 12.01 7.63 -1.63
C LEU A 25 11.31 7.49 -0.27
N SER A 26 12.00 7.00 0.76
CA SER A 26 11.45 6.83 2.11
C SER A 26 10.81 8.11 2.66
N ALA A 27 11.48 9.26 2.51
CA ALA A 27 10.97 10.55 2.97
C ALA A 27 9.71 10.99 2.20
N ARG A 28 9.66 10.74 0.88
CA ARG A 28 8.47 11.02 0.05
C ARG A 28 7.30 10.12 0.43
N VAL A 29 7.56 8.86 0.76
CA VAL A 29 6.57 7.90 1.24
C VAL A 29 6.02 8.31 2.61
N ALA A 30 6.87 8.72 3.55
CA ALA A 30 6.42 9.24 4.84
C ALA A 30 5.47 10.44 4.65
N ALA A 31 5.83 11.37 3.76
CA ALA A 31 5.00 12.52 3.44
C ALA A 31 3.66 12.13 2.77
N LEU A 32 3.66 11.13 1.88
CA LEU A 32 2.44 10.58 1.29
C LEU A 32 1.52 10.03 2.39
N ILE A 33 2.07 9.24 3.31
CA ILE A 33 1.32 8.62 4.41
C ILE A 33 0.69 9.70 5.30
N ASP A 34 1.46 10.70 5.72
CA ASP A 34 0.95 11.79 6.56
C ASP A 34 -0.15 12.60 5.87
N HIS A 35 0.05 12.93 4.59
CA HIS A 35 -0.95 13.61 3.78
C HIS A 35 -2.23 12.77 3.69
N GLN A 36 -2.13 11.51 3.28
CA GLN A 36 -3.29 10.64 3.08
C GLN A 36 -4.01 10.29 4.39
N LYS A 37 -3.30 10.14 5.52
CA LYS A 37 -3.94 9.99 6.84
C LYS A 37 -4.79 11.21 7.21
N THR A 38 -4.48 12.39 6.67
CA THR A 38 -5.21 13.63 6.93
C THR A 38 -6.33 13.87 5.92
N THR A 39 -6.12 13.52 4.65
CA THR A 39 -7.04 13.87 3.56
C THR A 39 -7.96 12.73 3.12
N TRP A 40 -7.69 11.49 3.52
CA TRP A 40 -8.46 10.31 3.13
C TRP A 40 -9.06 9.63 4.36
N PRO A 41 -10.35 9.89 4.68
CA PRO A 41 -10.99 9.40 5.90
C PRO A 41 -10.93 7.87 6.06
N MET A 42 -11.06 7.12 4.96
CA MET A 42 -10.99 5.66 5.00
C MET A 42 -9.62 5.16 5.49
N LEU A 43 -8.53 5.80 5.06
CA LEU A 43 -7.19 5.46 5.54
C LEU A 43 -7.04 5.82 7.03
N ALA A 44 -7.52 6.99 7.44
CA ALA A 44 -7.50 7.42 8.83
C ALA A 44 -8.23 6.41 9.74
N GLU A 45 -9.42 5.96 9.33
CA GLU A 45 -10.18 4.91 10.02
C GLU A 45 -9.40 3.58 10.06
N GLY A 46 -8.75 3.20 8.95
CA GLY A 46 -7.90 2.01 8.87
C GLY A 46 -6.78 2.02 9.92
N TYR A 47 -6.09 3.15 10.07
CA TYR A 47 -5.05 3.33 11.10
C TYR A 47 -5.60 3.38 12.52
N ALA A 48 -6.75 4.02 12.73
CA ALA A 48 -7.42 4.00 14.03
C ALA A 48 -7.86 2.58 14.43
N GLY A 49 -8.26 1.75 13.46
CA GLY A 49 -8.52 0.33 13.65
C GLY A 49 -7.26 -0.48 13.94
N LEU A 50 -6.16 -0.21 13.22
CA LEU A 50 -4.87 -0.85 13.48
C LEU A 50 -4.36 -0.57 14.89
N ALA A 51 -4.54 0.65 15.42
CA ALA A 51 -4.13 1.02 16.78
C ALA A 51 -4.85 0.21 17.87
N GLN A 52 -6.01 -0.38 17.58
CA GLN A 52 -6.76 -1.25 18.49
C GLN A 52 -6.31 -2.72 18.43
N THR A 53 -5.27 -3.01 17.67
CA THR A 53 -4.81 -4.38 17.45
C THR A 53 -4.10 -4.93 18.67
N GLU A 54 -4.51 -6.12 19.09
CA GLU A 54 -3.84 -6.86 20.15
C GLU A 54 -2.76 -7.77 19.56
N THR A 55 -1.59 -7.82 20.21
CA THR A 55 -0.49 -8.70 19.77
C THR A 55 -0.04 -9.61 20.91
N LYS A 56 0.32 -10.84 20.55
CA LYS A 56 0.95 -11.79 21.45
C LYS A 56 2.18 -12.39 20.78
N ARG A 57 3.29 -12.41 21.49
CA ARG A 57 4.57 -12.93 21.00
C ARG A 57 4.82 -14.31 21.59
N PHE A 58 5.27 -15.22 20.76
CA PHE A 58 5.61 -16.58 21.12
C PHE A 58 6.98 -16.91 20.56
N LYS A 59 7.70 -17.79 21.24
CA LYS A 59 8.87 -18.45 20.68
C LYS A 59 8.49 -19.88 20.36
N VAL A 60 8.67 -20.29 19.10
CA VAL A 60 8.48 -21.67 18.64
C VAL A 60 9.79 -22.10 18.02
N GLU A 61 10.46 -23.04 18.67
CA GLU A 61 11.83 -23.46 18.33
C GLU A 61 12.77 -22.24 18.25
N GLU A 62 13.36 -21.98 17.09
CA GLU A 62 14.26 -20.84 16.81
C GLU A 62 13.52 -19.60 16.29
N SER A 63 12.21 -19.69 16.05
CA SER A 63 11.40 -18.63 15.45
C SER A 63 10.66 -17.79 16.49
N ASN A 64 10.64 -16.47 16.26
CA ASN A 64 9.77 -15.55 16.99
C ASN A 64 8.49 -15.32 16.19
N ILE A 65 7.36 -15.74 16.76
CA ILE A 65 6.04 -15.60 16.16
C ILE A 65 5.30 -14.44 16.82
N VAL A 66 4.74 -13.56 16.00
CA VAL A 66 3.81 -12.51 16.44
C VAL A 66 2.42 -12.87 15.95
N VAL A 67 1.51 -13.15 16.86
CA VAL A 67 0.09 -13.31 16.56
C VAL A 67 -0.59 -11.97 16.77
N GLN A 68 -1.38 -11.57 15.78
CA GLN A 68 -2.03 -10.26 15.72
C GLN A 68 -3.54 -10.45 15.59
N HIS A 69 -4.34 -9.82 16.45
CA HIS A 69 -5.79 -9.74 16.31
C HIS A 69 -6.19 -8.31 15.92
N ASN A 70 -6.47 -8.12 14.63
CA ASN A 70 -6.89 -6.84 14.06
C ASN A 70 -8.37 -6.92 13.62
N PRO A 71 -9.32 -6.49 14.47
CA PRO A 71 -10.75 -6.63 14.19
C PRO A 71 -11.21 -5.77 13.00
N ALA A 72 -10.54 -4.65 12.73
CA ALA A 72 -10.91 -3.75 11.64
C ALA A 72 -10.75 -4.38 10.24
N ARG A 73 -9.93 -5.43 10.11
CA ARG A 73 -9.69 -6.13 8.84
C ARG A 73 -10.84 -7.01 8.38
N ILE A 74 -11.88 -7.21 9.20
CA ILE A 74 -13.05 -7.98 8.77
C ILE A 74 -13.65 -7.44 7.47
N LYS A 75 -13.62 -6.11 7.25
CA LYS A 75 -14.08 -5.44 6.03
C LYS A 75 -13.32 -5.88 4.77
N SER A 76 -12.02 -6.17 4.91
CA SER A 76 -11.15 -6.61 3.82
C SER A 76 -11.24 -8.12 3.60
N THR A 77 -11.39 -8.91 4.68
CA THR A 77 -11.39 -10.38 4.60
C THR A 77 -12.75 -10.98 4.26
N SER A 78 -13.85 -10.23 4.39
CA SER A 78 -15.20 -10.67 4.03
C SER A 78 -15.65 -10.23 2.64
N ALA A 79 -14.80 -9.52 1.90
CA ALA A 79 -15.11 -9.08 0.54
C ALA A 79 -15.39 -10.29 -0.36
N SER A 80 -16.47 -10.24 -1.14
CA SER A 80 -16.81 -11.36 -2.03
C SER A 80 -15.71 -11.57 -3.08
N VAL A 81 -15.24 -12.81 -3.16
CA VAL A 81 -14.26 -13.29 -4.15
C VAL A 81 -14.93 -14.10 -5.26
N ASP A 82 -16.26 -14.09 -5.35
CA ASP A 82 -16.97 -14.80 -6.40
C ASP A 82 -16.64 -14.20 -7.78
N ARG A 83 -16.39 -15.07 -8.76
CA ARG A 83 -15.89 -14.67 -10.09
C ARG A 83 -16.84 -13.73 -10.83
N ALA A 84 -18.15 -13.78 -10.56
CA ALA A 84 -19.13 -12.93 -11.22
C ALA A 84 -19.04 -11.50 -10.68
N SER A 85 -19.01 -11.33 -9.36
CA SER A 85 -18.81 -10.03 -8.71
C SER A 85 -17.42 -9.44 -9.01
N VAL A 86 -16.37 -10.27 -9.05
CA VAL A 86 -15.00 -9.81 -9.40
C VAL A 86 -14.91 -9.34 -10.85
N LYS A 87 -15.59 -10.00 -11.80
CA LYS A 87 -15.64 -9.56 -13.20
C LYS A 87 -16.51 -8.31 -13.42
N ALA A 88 -17.53 -8.12 -12.59
CA ALA A 88 -18.44 -6.98 -12.69
C ALA A 88 -17.89 -5.70 -12.06
N ARG A 89 -16.97 -5.82 -11.09
CA ARG A 89 -16.35 -4.68 -10.42
C ARG A 89 -15.12 -4.20 -11.18
N GLY A 90 -14.99 -2.89 -11.37
CA GLY A 90 -13.77 -2.29 -11.88
C GLY A 90 -12.58 -2.61 -10.97
N CYS A 91 -11.37 -2.65 -11.54
CA CYS A 91 -10.16 -2.85 -10.75
C CYS A 91 -9.97 -1.65 -9.81
N PHE A 92 -10.09 -1.89 -8.50
CA PHE A 92 -9.94 -0.88 -7.45
C PHE A 92 -8.48 -0.40 -7.27
N LEU A 93 -7.54 -0.91 -8.06
CA LEU A 93 -6.14 -0.49 -8.12
C LEU A 93 -5.82 0.32 -9.39
N CYS A 94 -6.78 0.45 -10.32
CA CYS A 94 -6.65 1.31 -11.49
C CYS A 94 -7.11 2.74 -11.16
N PRO A 95 -6.59 3.77 -11.84
CA PRO A 95 -6.92 5.17 -11.58
C PRO A 95 -8.42 5.47 -11.52
N GLU A 96 -9.19 4.81 -12.39
CA GLU A 96 -10.63 4.99 -12.50
C GLU A 96 -11.42 4.28 -11.40
N GLY A 97 -10.79 3.31 -10.71
CA GLY A 97 -11.36 2.56 -9.59
C GLY A 97 -10.85 2.97 -8.21
N LEU A 98 -9.87 3.89 -8.13
CA LEU A 98 -9.41 4.43 -6.86
C LEU A 98 -10.51 5.30 -6.21
N PRO A 99 -10.62 5.27 -4.88
CA PRO A 99 -11.32 6.31 -4.13
C PRO A 99 -10.87 7.71 -4.57
N PRO A 100 -11.78 8.68 -4.74
CA PRO A 100 -11.42 10.03 -5.20
C PRO A 100 -10.34 10.73 -4.35
N GLU A 101 -10.31 10.45 -3.05
CA GLU A 101 -9.38 11.00 -2.07
C GLU A 101 -8.00 10.30 -2.09
N GLU A 102 -7.95 9.06 -2.60
CA GLU A 102 -6.71 8.28 -2.65
C GLU A 102 -5.73 8.88 -3.66
N LYS A 103 -4.50 9.08 -3.21
CA LYS A 103 -3.37 9.54 -4.00
C LYS A 103 -2.21 8.58 -3.86
N GLY A 104 -1.43 8.46 -4.92
CA GLY A 104 -0.23 7.64 -4.99
C GLY A 104 1.02 8.44 -5.29
N LEU A 105 2.16 7.84 -4.96
CA LEU A 105 3.48 8.35 -5.34
C LEU A 105 4.00 7.57 -6.54
N ALA A 106 4.41 8.29 -7.58
CA ALA A 106 5.07 7.69 -8.74
C ALA A 106 6.43 7.08 -8.35
N TYR A 107 6.67 5.84 -8.76
CA TYR A 107 7.96 5.15 -8.63
C TYR A 107 8.40 4.59 -9.99
N GLY A 108 9.55 5.05 -10.48
CA GLY A 108 9.99 4.77 -11.84
C GLY A 108 8.98 5.20 -12.91
N SER A 109 9.03 4.54 -14.06
CA SER A 109 8.11 4.78 -15.17
C SER A 109 6.78 4.01 -15.05
N ASP A 110 6.76 2.94 -14.25
CA ASP A 110 5.76 1.88 -14.38
C ASP A 110 4.95 1.64 -13.10
N LEU A 111 5.44 2.08 -11.93
CA LEU A 111 4.83 1.75 -10.64
C LEU A 111 4.25 2.97 -9.93
N VAL A 112 3.30 2.69 -9.05
CA VAL A 112 2.70 3.64 -8.12
C VAL A 112 2.66 3.02 -6.73
N ILE A 113 3.07 3.82 -5.74
CA ILE A 113 3.02 3.48 -4.32
C ILE A 113 1.73 4.09 -3.75
N LEU A 114 0.87 3.25 -3.20
CA LEU A 114 -0.41 3.61 -2.58
C LEU A 114 -0.39 3.26 -1.09
N CYS A 115 -1.15 4.00 -0.28
CA CYS A 115 -1.38 3.66 1.11
C CYS A 115 -2.45 2.56 1.19
N ASN A 116 -2.22 1.48 1.93
CA ASN A 116 -3.24 0.44 2.09
C ASN A 116 -4.31 0.90 3.13
N PRO A 117 -5.60 1.05 2.75
CA PRO A 117 -6.64 1.51 3.68
C PRO A 117 -7.02 0.49 4.75
N PHE A 118 -6.57 -0.76 4.63
CA PHE A 118 -6.79 -1.82 5.61
C PHE A 118 -5.45 -2.37 6.12
N PRO A 119 -4.66 -1.54 6.83
CA PRO A 119 -3.28 -1.88 7.16
C PRO A 119 -3.17 -3.07 8.12
N VAL A 120 -2.14 -3.90 7.92
CA VAL A 120 -1.77 -5.01 8.82
C VAL A 120 -0.59 -4.59 9.71
N LEU A 121 0.30 -3.77 9.16
CA LEU A 121 1.45 -3.17 9.84
C LEU A 121 1.37 -1.66 9.75
N ASP A 122 2.15 -0.97 10.58
CA ASP A 122 2.35 0.46 10.40
C ASP A 122 2.96 0.73 9.02
N ASN A 123 2.63 1.89 8.43
CA ASN A 123 3.09 2.29 7.09
C ASN A 123 2.87 1.23 6.00
N HIS A 124 1.76 0.47 6.05
CA HIS A 124 1.45 -0.55 5.04
C HIS A 124 1.12 0.10 3.68
N LEU A 125 1.92 -0.23 2.68
CA LEU A 125 1.78 0.26 1.30
C LEU A 125 1.34 -0.86 0.36
N SER A 126 0.64 -0.47 -0.70
CA SER A 126 0.34 -1.31 -1.87
C SER A 126 1.12 -0.77 -3.07
N ILE A 127 1.83 -1.66 -3.76
CA ILE A 127 2.63 -1.30 -4.95
C ILE A 127 1.89 -1.81 -6.18
N VAL A 128 1.47 -0.89 -7.05
CA VAL A 128 0.65 -1.22 -8.22
C VAL A 128 1.34 -0.80 -9.51
N HIS A 129 1.03 -1.51 -10.59
CA HIS A 129 1.47 -1.14 -11.92
C HIS A 129 0.56 -0.05 -12.50
N ARG A 130 1.12 0.86 -13.28
CA ARG A 130 0.37 1.97 -13.90
C ARG A 130 -0.60 1.50 -14.96
N GLU A 131 -0.24 0.42 -15.65
CA GLU A 131 -1.12 -0.27 -16.58
C GLU A 131 -1.80 -1.44 -15.90
N HIS A 132 -3.04 -1.73 -16.30
CA HIS A 132 -3.78 -2.89 -15.81
C HIS A 132 -3.19 -4.18 -16.39
N VAL A 133 -2.38 -4.87 -15.59
CA VAL A 133 -1.70 -6.12 -15.98
C VAL A 133 -1.89 -7.19 -14.91
N GLN A 134 -1.80 -8.46 -15.32
CA GLN A 134 -1.83 -9.57 -14.37
C GLN A 134 -0.56 -9.55 -13.50
N GLN A 135 -0.74 -9.76 -12.21
CA GLN A 135 0.36 -9.83 -11.26
C GLN A 135 1.32 -10.99 -11.61
N SER A 136 2.62 -10.69 -11.70
CA SER A 136 3.68 -11.65 -12.02
C SER A 136 5.00 -11.26 -11.37
N ILE A 137 5.68 -12.20 -10.73
CA ILE A 137 7.05 -12.00 -10.23
C ILE A 137 8.07 -12.02 -11.38
N TYR A 138 7.76 -12.75 -12.46
CA TYR A 138 8.63 -12.85 -13.63
C TYR A 138 8.78 -11.48 -14.29
N GLY A 139 10.02 -11.06 -14.49
CA GLY A 139 10.35 -9.75 -15.03
C GLY A 139 10.22 -8.58 -14.05
N ASN A 140 9.91 -8.83 -12.76
CA ASN A 140 9.73 -7.79 -11.74
C ASN A 140 10.67 -7.91 -10.54
N VAL A 141 11.49 -8.97 -10.45
CA VAL A 141 12.40 -9.18 -9.32
C VAL A 141 13.33 -7.99 -9.09
N GLU A 142 13.97 -7.49 -10.15
CA GLU A 142 14.88 -6.33 -10.07
C GLU A 142 14.15 -5.09 -9.55
N ARG A 143 12.97 -4.78 -10.09
CA ARG A 143 12.14 -3.65 -9.62
C ARG A 143 11.78 -3.76 -8.13
N LEU A 144 11.51 -4.97 -7.63
CA LEU A 144 11.19 -5.19 -6.22
C LEU A 144 12.43 -4.99 -5.33
N LEU A 145 13.62 -5.38 -5.80
CA LEU A 145 14.89 -5.16 -5.09
C LEU A 145 15.27 -3.67 -5.07
N ASP A 146 15.13 -2.98 -6.20
CA ASP A 146 15.35 -1.54 -6.30
C ASP A 146 14.40 -0.79 -5.34
N LEU A 147 13.12 -1.16 -5.33
CA LEU A 147 12.13 -0.57 -4.44
C LEU A 147 12.50 -0.78 -2.97
N ALA A 148 12.91 -2.00 -2.59
CA ALA A 148 13.35 -2.29 -1.23
C ALA A 148 14.58 -1.46 -0.85
N SER A 149 15.54 -1.32 -1.77
CA SER A 149 16.73 -0.49 -1.57
C SER A 149 16.38 0.98 -1.38
N ASP A 150 15.51 1.53 -2.21
CA ASP A 150 15.13 2.95 -2.19
C ASP A 150 14.24 3.32 -0.98
N LEU A 151 13.36 2.41 -0.56
CA LEU A 151 12.56 2.56 0.65
C LEU A 151 13.42 2.49 1.93
N GLY A 152 14.56 1.82 1.86
CA GLY A 152 15.50 1.73 2.96
C GLY A 152 15.03 0.81 4.10
N PRO A 153 15.67 0.88 5.28
CA PRO A 153 15.58 -0.13 6.33
C PRO A 153 14.24 -0.17 7.07
N ASP A 154 13.41 0.87 6.92
CA ASP A 154 12.11 0.96 7.60
C ASP A 154 11.02 0.09 6.94
N PHE A 155 11.31 -0.46 5.76
CA PHE A 155 10.38 -1.24 4.97
C PHE A 155 10.97 -2.59 4.58
N PHE A 156 10.07 -3.54 4.32
CA PHE A 156 10.37 -4.75 3.57
C PHE A 156 9.35 -4.91 2.46
N VAL A 157 9.76 -5.56 1.37
CA VAL A 157 8.89 -5.83 0.23
C VAL A 157 8.45 -7.28 0.25
N LEU A 158 7.15 -7.50 0.11
CA LEU A 158 6.54 -8.82 -0.01
C LEU A 158 5.81 -8.91 -1.35
N TYR A 159 5.97 -10.05 -2.02
CA TYR A 159 5.17 -10.42 -3.18
C TYR A 159 4.37 -11.69 -2.85
N ASN A 160 3.05 -11.61 -2.95
CA ASN A 160 2.18 -12.77 -2.84
C ASN A 160 1.96 -13.37 -4.23
N GLY A 161 2.20 -14.67 -4.40
CA GLY A 161 1.97 -15.34 -5.68
C GLY A 161 0.50 -15.26 -6.13
N PRO A 162 0.21 -15.39 -7.45
CA PRO A 162 -1.15 -15.30 -7.98
C PRO A 162 -2.10 -16.35 -7.39
N GLU A 163 -1.57 -17.47 -6.89
CA GLU A 163 -2.33 -18.55 -6.27
C GLU A 163 -2.38 -18.46 -4.73
N CYS A 164 -1.76 -17.43 -4.13
CA CYS A 164 -1.66 -17.28 -2.68
C CYS A 164 -2.86 -16.56 -2.05
N GLY A 165 -3.98 -16.46 -2.76
CA GLY A 165 -5.15 -15.70 -2.30
C GLY A 165 -4.92 -14.18 -2.32
N ALA A 166 -4.10 -13.69 -3.25
CA ALA A 166 -4.02 -12.25 -3.54
C ALA A 166 -5.40 -11.76 -4.00
N SER A 167 -5.91 -10.72 -3.33
CA SER A 167 -7.23 -10.10 -3.55
C SER A 167 -7.33 -9.26 -4.81
#